data_AF-A0A8T3WAE7-F1
#
_entry.id   AF-A0A8T3WAE7-F1
#
_cell.length_a   1.000
_cell.length_b   1.000
_cell.length_c   1.000
_cell.angle_alpha   90.00
_cell.angle_beta   90.00
_cell.angle_gamma   90.00
#
_symmetry.space_group_name_H-M   'P 1'
#
loop_
_entity.id
_entity.type
_entity.pdbx_description
1 polymer ?
#
loop_
_entity_poly.entity_id
_entity_poly.type
_entity_poly.pdbx_seq_one_letter_code
_entity_poly.pdbx_strand_id
1 'polypeptide(L)'
;MKIKKIIITLIGLILLQLIIDLFFVFIYPNVNPIRATMIGITSLVFLSLLYLINKKLVNPVIGALSIFYSAFFGALLVQSGYLISKSSLSGLVHALILIITYLIMYFLYERLKLRKSR
;
A
#
# COMPACT_ATOMS: atom_id res chain seq x y z
N MET A 1 -1.84 -16.08 -10.61
CA MET A 1 -1.13 -16.29 -9.31
C MET A 1 -1.98 -17.18 -8.41
N LYS A 2 -1.41 -18.12 -7.65
CA LYS A 2 -2.19 -18.96 -6.71
C LYS A 2 -2.78 -18.07 -5.60
N ILE A 3 -4.03 -18.30 -5.18
CA ILE A 3 -4.74 -17.51 -4.13
C ILE A 3 -3.89 -17.35 -2.87
N LYS A 4 -3.23 -18.43 -2.43
CA LYS A 4 -2.30 -18.42 -1.29
C LYS A 4 -1.24 -17.32 -1.40
N LYS A 5 -0.68 -17.08 -2.59
CA LYS A 5 0.34 -16.05 -2.81
C LYS A 5 -0.26 -14.65 -2.74
N ILE A 6 -1.48 -14.43 -3.24
CA ILE A 6 -2.19 -13.14 -3.10
C ILE A 6 -2.38 -12.80 -1.62
N ILE A 7 -2.86 -13.76 -0.82
CA ILE A 7 -3.08 -13.56 0.62
C ILE A 7 -1.77 -13.22 1.33
N ILE A 8 -0.69 -13.98 1.08
CA ILE A 8 0.63 -13.71 1.67
C ILE A 8 1.13 -12.32 1.29
N THR A 9 0.99 -11.92 0.02
CA THR A 9 1.38 -10.59 -0.44
C THR A 9 0.57 -9.50 0.25
N LEU A 10 -0.75 -9.66 0.36
CA LEU A 10 -1.61 -8.69 1.05
C LEU A 10 -1.24 -8.53 2.52
N ILE A 11 -1.03 -9.64 3.24
CA ILE A 11 -0.57 -9.59 4.64
C ILE A 11 0.77 -8.85 4.73
N GLY A 12 1.72 -9.18 3.84
CA GLY A 12 3.02 -8.51 3.80
C GLY A 12 2.92 -7.00 3.53
N LEU A 13 2.06 -6.57 2.61
CA LEU A 13 1.85 -5.16 2.30
C LEU A 13 1.16 -4.41 3.45
N ILE A 14 0.17 -5.03 4.11
CA ILE A 14 -0.49 -4.45 5.30
C ILE A 14 0.52 -4.26 6.43
N LEU A 15 1.33 -5.28 6.71
CA LEU A 15 2.39 -5.18 7.73
C LEU A 15 3.42 -4.10 7.37
N LEU A 16 3.85 -4.05 6.11
CA LEU A 16 4.79 -3.03 5.65
C LEU A 16 4.22 -1.62 5.81
N GLN A 17 2.98 -1.40 5.38
CA GLN A 17 2.31 -0.10 5.56
C GLN A 17 2.20 0.26 7.04
N LEU A 18 1.81 -0.67 7.90
CA LEU A 18 1.71 -0.44 9.34
C LEU A 18 3.05 -0.04 9.95
N ILE A 19 4.13 -0.73 9.61
CA ILE A 19 5.48 -0.42 10.11
C ILE A 19 5.93 0.98 9.66
N ILE A 20 5.77 1.29 8.37
CA ILE A 20 6.15 2.59 7.81
C ILE A 20 5.29 3.69 8.43
N ASP A 21 3.98 3.46 8.57
CA ASP A 21 3.06 4.45 9.11
C ASP A 21 3.35 4.75 10.58
N LEU A 22 3.66 3.73 11.40
CA LEU A 22 4.11 3.91 12.79
C LEU A 22 5.37 4.78 12.88
N PHE A 23 6.34 4.55 11.98
CA PHE A 23 7.55 5.38 11.91
C PHE A 23 7.22 6.84 11.57
N PHE A 24 6.34 7.07 10.59
CA PHE A 24 5.94 8.43 10.22
C PHE A 24 5.00 9.10 11.22
N VAL A 25 4.22 8.36 12.03
CA VAL A 25 3.49 8.95 13.16
C VAL A 25 4.45 9.61 14.15
N PHE A 26 5.63 9.02 14.37
CA PHE A 26 6.62 9.55 15.31
C PHE A 26 7.32 10.80 14.76
N ILE A 27 7.72 10.79 13.48
CA ILE A 27 8.50 11.87 12.86
C ILE A 27 7.60 13.00 12.32
N TYR A 28 6.40 12.65 11.86
CA TYR A 28 5.47 13.55 11.19
C TYR A 28 4.02 13.27 11.66
N PRO A 29 3.65 13.75 12.86
CA PRO A 29 2.42 13.31 13.54
C PRO A 29 1.13 13.74 12.82
N ASN A 30 1.18 14.79 12.00
CA ASN A 30 0.04 15.28 11.25
C ASN A 30 -0.32 14.34 10.10
N VAL A 31 -1.59 13.94 10.03
CA VAL A 31 -2.12 13.16 8.92
C VAL A 31 -2.45 14.10 7.76
N ASN A 32 -1.66 14.03 6.69
CA ASN A 32 -1.87 14.82 5.49
C ASN A 32 -1.36 14.12 4.22
N PRO A 33 -1.70 14.61 3.02
CA PRO A 33 -1.23 14.06 1.76
C PRO A 33 0.30 13.98 1.59
N ILE A 34 1.04 14.88 2.24
CA ILE A 34 2.51 14.88 2.21
C ILE A 34 3.03 13.62 2.91
N ARG A 35 2.52 13.30 4.09
CA ARG A 35 2.84 12.05 4.81
C ARG A 35 2.51 10.82 3.97
N ALA A 36 1.33 10.79 3.34
CA ALA A 36 0.96 9.68 2.45
C ALA A 36 1.97 9.50 1.30
N THR A 37 2.47 10.60 0.74
CA THR A 37 3.50 10.57 -0.31
C THR A 37 4.82 10.01 0.23
N MET A 38 5.26 10.44 1.41
CA MET A 38 6.47 9.89 2.04
C MET A 38 6.35 8.40 2.34
N ILE A 39 5.20 7.94 2.83
CA ILE A 39 4.89 6.52 3.05
C ILE A 39 5.00 5.76 1.73
N GLY A 40 4.41 6.29 0.65
CA GLY A 40 4.49 5.72 -0.70
C GLY A 40 5.93 5.56 -1.19
N ILE A 41 6.73 6.63 -1.13
CA ILE A 41 8.15 6.63 -1.54
C ILE A 41 8.95 5.62 -0.71
N THR A 42 8.76 5.62 0.61
CA THR A 42 9.46 4.70 1.53
C THR A 42 9.13 3.25 1.21
N SER A 43 7.85 2.96 0.95
CA SER A 43 7.41 1.61 0.55
C SER A 43 8.00 1.19 -0.79
N LEU A 44 8.13 2.11 -1.75
CA LEU A 44 8.75 1.84 -3.04
C LEU A 44 10.22 1.46 -2.89
N VAL A 45 10.98 2.21 -2.08
CA VAL A 45 12.39 1.91 -1.79
C VAL A 45 12.51 0.52 -1.16
N PHE A 46 11.73 0.26 -0.11
CA PHE A 46 11.80 -1.01 0.61
C PHE A 46 11.42 -2.21 -0.27
N LEU A 47 10.32 -2.10 -1.01
CA LEU A 47 9.89 -3.15 -1.94
C LEU A 47 10.87 -3.35 -3.10
N SER A 48 11.51 -2.29 -3.58
CA SER A 48 12.54 -2.39 -4.63
C SER A 48 13.76 -3.15 -4.13
N LEU A 49 14.24 -2.86 -2.91
CA LEU A 49 15.33 -3.61 -2.28
C LEU A 49 14.97 -5.09 -2.11
N LEU A 50 13.77 -5.39 -1.60
CA LEU A 50 13.30 -6.76 -1.47
C LEU A 50 13.17 -7.48 -2.81
N TYR A 51 12.78 -6.77 -3.86
CA TYR A 51 12.66 -7.33 -5.21
C TYR A 51 14.02 -7.64 -5.84
N LEU A 52 15.06 -6.85 -5.52
CA LEU A 52 16.43 -7.15 -5.93
C LEU A 52 16.92 -8.49 -5.32
N ILE A 53 16.56 -8.75 -4.06
CA ILE A 53 16.90 -10.01 -3.37
C ILE A 53 16.04 -11.17 -3.89
N ASN A 54 14.74 -10.95 -4.07
CA ASN A 54 13.82 -11.99 -4.51
C ASN A 54 12.72 -11.45 -5.45
N LYS A 55 13.01 -11.56 -6.76
CA LYS A 55 12.12 -11.13 -7.86
C LYS A 55 10.74 -11.80 -7.89
N LYS A 56 10.49 -12.82 -7.06
CA LYS A 56 9.22 -13.56 -7.03
C LYS A 56 8.19 -13.00 -6.04
N LEU A 57 8.53 -12.04 -5.18
CA LEU A 57 7.63 -11.57 -4.11
C LEU A 57 6.44 -10.76 -4.65
N VAL A 58 6.67 -9.48 -4.95
CA VAL A 58 5.67 -8.55 -5.46
C VAL A 58 6.35 -7.55 -6.38
N ASN A 59 5.65 -7.09 -7.43
CA ASN A 59 6.17 -5.98 -8.22
C ASN A 59 6.23 -4.71 -7.32
N PRO A 60 7.39 -4.06 -7.17
CA PRO A 60 7.55 -2.92 -6.25
C PRO A 60 6.60 -1.77 -6.56
N VAL A 61 6.38 -1.47 -7.83
CA VAL A 61 5.52 -0.37 -8.28
C VAL A 61 4.07 -0.65 -7.89
N ILE A 62 3.60 -1.88 -8.12
CA ILE A 62 2.22 -2.27 -7.75
C ILE A 62 2.03 -2.17 -6.24
N GLY A 63 2.92 -2.78 -5.45
CA GLY A 63 2.81 -2.76 -3.99
C GLY A 63 2.90 -1.35 -3.41
N ALA A 64 3.84 -0.53 -3.89
CA ALA A 64 4.02 0.83 -3.42
C ALA A 64 2.84 1.74 -3.77
N LEU A 65 2.28 1.61 -4.98
CA LEU A 65 1.09 2.37 -5.36
C LEU A 65 -0.11 2.00 -4.51
N SER A 66 -0.33 0.72 -4.20
CA SER A 66 -1.41 0.29 -3.31
C SER A 66 -1.26 0.88 -1.90
N ILE A 67 -0.04 0.88 -1.35
CA ILE A 67 0.27 1.49 -0.05
C ILE A 67 0.04 3.00 -0.10
N PHE A 68 0.55 3.67 -1.14
CA PHE A 68 0.35 5.10 -1.34
C PHE A 68 -1.14 5.47 -1.39
N TYR A 69 -1.94 4.77 -2.22
CA TYR A 69 -3.37 5.04 -2.33
C TYR A 69 -4.09 4.80 -1.01
N SER A 70 -3.76 3.72 -0.29
CA SER A 70 -4.31 3.49 1.04
C SER A 70 -4.00 4.64 2.00
N ALA A 71 -2.74 5.08 2.08
CA ALA A 71 -2.34 6.19 2.94
C ALA A 71 -3.00 7.51 2.52
N PHE A 72 -3.07 7.78 1.21
CA PHE A 72 -3.60 9.03 0.66
C PHE A 72 -5.12 9.14 0.88
N PHE A 73 -5.88 8.11 0.53
CA PHE A 73 -7.34 8.12 0.75
C PHE A 73 -7.68 8.15 2.23
N GLY A 74 -6.95 7.43 3.08
CA GLY A 74 -7.19 7.52 4.52
C GLY A 74 -6.83 8.91 5.08
N ALA A 75 -5.77 9.55 4.57
CA ALA A 75 -5.46 10.93 4.95
C ALA A 75 -6.58 11.91 4.55
N LEU A 76 -7.14 11.77 3.35
CA LEU A 76 -8.28 12.57 2.90
C LEU A 76 -9.52 12.34 3.78
N LEU A 77 -9.83 11.09 4.12
CA LEU A 77 -10.98 10.74 4.98
C LEU A 77 -10.83 11.29 6.40
N VAL A 78 -9.61 11.31 6.93
CA VAL A 78 -9.31 11.94 8.22
C VAL A 78 -9.48 13.46 8.13
N GLN A 79 -8.95 14.08 7.06
CA GLN A 79 -9.07 15.53 6.86
C GLN A 79 -10.50 16.00 6.65
N SER A 80 -11.34 15.20 6.01
CA SER A 80 -12.76 15.50 5.81
C SER A 80 -13.64 15.15 7.03
N GLY A 81 -13.05 14.64 8.12
CA GLY A 81 -13.78 14.28 9.35
C GLY A 81 -14.59 12.98 9.29
N TYR A 82 -14.46 12.19 8.21
CA TYR A 82 -15.14 10.88 8.11
C TYR A 82 -14.45 9.80 8.93
N LEU A 83 -13.16 9.97 9.24
CA LEU A 83 -12.37 9.05 10.08
C LEU A 83 -11.65 9.76 11.21
N ILE A 84 -11.66 9.12 12.38
CA ILE A 84 -10.86 9.55 13.53
C ILE A 84 -9.47 8.95 13.40
N SER A 85 -8.45 9.81 13.33
CA SER A 85 -7.04 9.39 13.30
C SER A 85 -6.69 8.51 14.50
N LYS A 86 -5.77 7.55 14.32
CA LYS A 86 -5.29 6.62 15.37
C LYS A 86 -6.35 5.70 15.97
N SER A 87 -7.54 5.60 15.37
CA SER A 87 -8.57 4.64 15.76
C SER A 87 -8.36 3.28 15.07
N SER A 88 -8.80 2.20 15.72
CA SER A 88 -8.83 0.85 15.15
C SER A 88 -9.66 0.79 13.86
N LEU A 89 -10.75 1.57 13.80
CA LEU A 89 -11.60 1.71 12.62
C LEU A 89 -10.83 2.31 11.43
N SER A 90 -10.04 3.35 11.67
CA SER A 90 -9.17 3.93 10.63
C SER A 90 -8.21 2.89 10.07
N GLY A 91 -7.60 2.08 10.94
CA GLY A 91 -6.70 0.99 10.53
C GLY A 91 -7.38 -0.05 9.63
N LEU A 92 -8.61 -0.46 9.97
CA LEU A 92 -9.41 -1.37 9.15
C LEU A 92 -9.74 -0.77 7.78
N VAL A 93 -10.10 0.51 7.74
CA VAL A 93 -10.40 1.20 6.47
C VAL A 93 -9.15 1.28 5.59
N HIS A 94 -7.98 1.58 6.16
CA HIS A 94 -6.72 1.54 5.41
C HIS A 94 -6.42 0.15 4.85
N ALA A 95 -6.63 -0.92 5.64
CA ALA A 95 -6.44 -2.29 5.17
C ALA A 95 -7.39 -2.63 4.02
N LEU A 96 -8.67 -2.24 4.11
CA LEU A 96 -9.64 -2.43 3.03
C LEU A 96 -9.25 -1.68 1.76
N ILE A 97 -8.87 -0.41 1.85
CA ILE A 97 -8.42 0.39 0.71
C ILE A 97 -7.18 -0.25 0.07
N LEU A 98 -6.23 -0.72 0.88
CA LEU A 98 -5.03 -1.42 0.38
C LEU A 98 -5.42 -2.67 -0.40
N ILE A 99 -6.27 -3.52 0.17
CA ILE A 99 -6.71 -4.76 -0.48
C ILE A 99 -7.36 -4.45 -1.84
N ILE A 100 -8.32 -3.52 -1.86
CA ILE A 100 -9.05 -3.15 -3.08
C ILE A 100 -8.09 -2.59 -4.13
N THR A 101 -7.26 -1.61 -3.75
CA THR A 101 -6.33 -0.97 -4.68
C THR A 101 -5.28 -1.95 -5.20
N TYR A 102 -4.76 -2.85 -4.37
CA TYR A 102 -3.85 -3.90 -4.80
C TYR A 102 -4.49 -4.84 -5.82
N LEU A 103 -5.71 -5.32 -5.56
CA LEU A 103 -6.41 -6.20 -6.49
C LEU A 103 -6.63 -5.51 -7.84
N ILE A 104 -7.12 -4.26 -7.84
CA ILE A 104 -7.33 -3.47 -9.06
C ILE A 104 -6.02 -3.34 -9.85
N MET A 105 -4.94 -2.91 -9.19
CA MET A 105 -3.64 -2.69 -9.83
C MET A 105 -3.03 -3.99 -10.35
N TYR A 106 -3.15 -5.08 -9.60
CA TYR A 106 -2.69 -6.40 -10.01
C TYR A 106 -3.44 -6.90 -11.25
N PHE A 107 -4.78 -6.82 -11.27
CA PHE A 107 -5.57 -7.26 -12.42
C PHE A 107 -5.30 -6.38 -13.65
N LEU A 108 -5.15 -5.07 -13.47
CA LEU A 108 -4.80 -4.15 -14.56
C LEU A 108 -3.43 -4.49 -15.15
N TYR A 109 -2.43 -4.73 -14.30
CA TYR A 109 -1.08 -5.11 -14.73
C TYR A 109 -1.08 -6.42 -15.53
N GLU A 110 -1.75 -7.46 -15.03
CA GLU A 110 -1.84 -8.74 -15.73
C GLU A 110 -2.54 -8.59 -17.09
N ARG A 111 -3.62 -7.78 -17.16
CA ARG A 111 -4.31 -7.49 -18.42
C ARG A 111 -3.40 -6.78 -19.44
N LEU A 112 -2.60 -5.81 -19.01
CA LEU A 112 -1.67 -5.09 -19.88
C LEU A 112 -0.51 -5.98 -20.34
N LYS A 113 -0.01 -6.84 -19.46
CA LYS A 113 1.06 -7.79 -19.79
C LYS A 113 0.62 -8.77 -20.88
N LEU A 114 -0.61 -9.30 -20.78
CA LEU A 114 -1.19 -10.21 -21.79
C LEU A 114 -1.39 -9.54 -23.16
N ARG A 115 -1.60 -8.22 -23.20
CA ARG A 115 -1.71 -7.47 -24.47
C ARG A 115 -0.37 -7.28 -25.16
N LYS A 116 0.72 -7.10 -24.40
CA LYS A 116 2.07 -6.90 -24.95
C LYS A 116 2.72 -8.18 -25.48
N SER A 117 2.17 -9.36 -25.16
CA SER A 117 2.68 -10.66 -25.60
C SER A 117 1.94 -11.23 -26.83
N ARG A 118 1.03 -10.46 -27.43
CA ARG A 118 0.36 -10.76 -28.70
C ARG A 118 0.91 -9.81 -29.76
#